data_AF-A0A7K8Z2N9-F1
#
_entry.id   AF-A0A7K8Z2N9-F1
#
_cell.length_a   1.000
_cell.length_b   1.000
_cell.length_c   1.000
_cell.angle_alpha   90.00
_cell.angle_beta   90.00
_cell.angle_gamma   90.00
#
_symmetry.space_group_name_H-M   'P 1'
#
loop_
_entity.id
_entity.type
_entity.pdbx_description
1 polymer ?
#
loop_
_entity_poly.entity_id
_entity_poly.type
_entity_poly.pdbx_seq_one_letter_code
_entity_poly.pdbx_strand_id
1 'polypeptide(L)'
;INDFEDSYGQQWTKYQRTYLQWTGYTAFFVSITIQQVADLIIRKTRRNSIFRQGLFRALTLPLCFPCIYKVIWVGIFSQIGIALILTYGLGHVTALNFTPLR
;
A
#
# COMPACT_ATOMS: atom_id res chain seq x y z
N ILE A 1 27.29 5.98 23.77
CA ILE A 1 26.37 7.15 23.76
C ILE A 1 25.00 6.62 23.37
N ASN A 2 24.23 6.14 24.34
CA ASN A 2 23.07 5.26 24.16
C ASN A 2 21.81 5.80 24.86
N ASP A 3 21.75 7.10 25.09
CA ASP A 3 20.80 7.69 26.05
C ASP A 3 19.99 8.78 25.36
N PHE A 4 19.26 8.41 24.31
CA PHE A 4 18.25 9.31 23.77
C PHE A 4 16.93 9.01 24.48
N GLU A 5 16.55 9.92 25.36
CA GLU A 5 15.30 9.88 26.11
C GLU A 5 14.14 10.26 25.20
N ASP A 6 13.09 9.44 25.18
CA ASP A 6 11.85 9.78 24.48
C ASP A 6 10.95 10.69 25.33
N SER A 7 9.84 11.16 24.75
CA SER A 7 8.88 12.01 25.47
C SER A 7 8.17 11.32 26.64
N TYR A 8 8.32 10.00 26.77
CA TYR A 8 7.79 9.19 27.88
C TYR A 8 8.87 8.89 28.95
N GLY A 9 10.09 9.44 28.82
CA GLY A 9 11.20 9.23 29.76
C GLY A 9 11.95 7.90 29.56
N GLN A 10 11.72 7.20 28.46
CA GLN A 10 12.35 5.91 28.17
C GLN A 10 13.64 6.10 27.37
N GLN A 11 14.68 5.35 27.73
CA GLN A 11 15.98 5.39 27.04
C GLN A 11 16.01 4.39 25.89
N TRP A 12 16.37 4.85 24.70
CA TRP A 12 16.42 4.03 23.50
C TRP A 12 17.85 3.79 23.00
N THR A 13 18.21 2.51 22.88
CA THR A 13 19.47 2.11 22.25
C THR A 13 19.49 2.47 20.76
N LYS A 14 20.69 2.62 20.19
CA LYS A 14 20.83 2.93 18.75
C LYS A 14 20.12 1.90 17.85
N TYR A 15 20.15 0.62 18.23
CA TYR A 15 19.51 -0.47 17.48
C TYR A 15 17.98 -0.34 17.47
N GLN A 16 17.38 -0.05 18.62
CA GLN A 16 15.91 0.11 18.72
C GLN A 16 15.41 1.29 17.89
N ARG A 17 16.17 2.39 17.82
CA ARG A 17 15.85 3.54 16.96
C ARG A 17 15.93 3.20 15.48
N THR A 18 16.96 2.47 15.06
CA THR A 18 17.08 1.98 13.68
C THR A 18 15.91 1.08 13.30
N TYR A 19 15.51 0.19 14.22
CA TYR A 19 14.34 -0.68 14.00
C TYR A 19 13.05 0.13 13.84
N LEU A 20 12.83 1.14 14.70
CA LEU A 20 11.68 2.03 14.59
C LEU A 20 11.67 2.81 13.26
N GLN A 21 12.83 3.25 12.80
CA GLN A 21 12.99 3.92 11.51
C GLN A 21 12.61 3.01 10.33
N TRP A 22 13.00 1.74 10.37
CA TRP A 22 12.60 0.72 9.39
C TRP A 22 11.10 0.46 9.38
N THR A 23 10.48 0.42 10.56
CA THR A 23 9.01 0.34 10.68
C THR A 23 8.34 1.57 10.06
N GLY A 24 8.89 2.76 10.28
CA GLY A 24 8.41 4.00 9.65
C GLY A 24 8.46 3.96 8.12
N TYR A 25 9.56 3.48 7.53
CA TYR A 25 9.66 3.33 6.07
C TYR A 25 8.65 2.33 5.51
N THR A 26 8.44 1.22 6.21
CA THR A 26 7.44 0.23 5.82
C THR A 26 6.03 0.81 5.87
N ALA A 27 5.70 1.54 6.95
CA ALA A 27 4.39 2.18 7.11
C ALA A 27 4.13 3.23 6.01
N PHE A 28 5.14 4.03 5.67
CA PHE A 28 5.06 5.00 4.59
C PHE A 28 4.83 4.32 3.22
N PHE A 29 5.55 3.25 2.93
CA PHE A 29 5.36 2.47 1.70
C PHE A 29 3.95 1.88 1.58
N VAL A 30 3.43 1.29 2.67
CA VAL A 30 2.06 0.76 2.73
C VAL A 30 1.04 1.88 2.50
N SER A 31 1.24 3.05 3.12
CA SER A 31 0.35 4.20 2.92
C SER A 31 0.28 4.66 1.46
N ILE A 32 1.43 4.69 0.77
CA ILE A 32 1.49 5.02 -0.67
C ILE A 32 0.74 3.98 -1.49
N THR A 33 0.89 2.69 -1.17
CA THR A 33 0.23 1.62 -1.91
C THR A 33 -1.30 1.73 -1.80
N ILE A 34 -1.82 2.06 -0.62
CA ILE A 34 -3.26 2.30 -0.42
C ILE A 34 -3.72 3.55 -1.19
N GLN A 35 -2.97 4.65 -1.12
CA GLN A 35 -3.28 5.88 -1.85
C GLN A 35 -3.34 5.64 -3.36
N GLN A 36 -2.43 4.85 -3.92
CA GLN A 36 -2.42 4.51 -5.34
C GLN A 36 -3.69 3.76 -5.78
N VAL A 37 -4.22 2.87 -4.94
CA VAL A 37 -5.50 2.19 -5.21
C VAL A 37 -6.66 3.19 -5.22
N ALA A 38 -6.70 4.13 -4.28
CA ALA A 38 -7.72 5.18 -4.24
C ALA A 38 -7.64 6.11 -5.47
N ASP A 39 -6.44 6.55 -5.84
CA ASP A 39 -6.22 7.40 -7.01
C ASP A 39 -6.62 6.68 -8.32
N LEU A 40 -6.39 5.37 -8.42
CA LEU A 40 -6.81 4.56 -9.56
C LEU A 40 -8.35 4.51 -9.68
N ILE A 41 -9.06 4.38 -8.57
CA ILE A 41 -10.53 4.38 -8.52
C ILE A 41 -11.07 5.75 -8.95
N ILE A 42 -10.50 6.85 -8.42
CA ILE A 42 -10.97 8.21 -8.71
C ILE A 42 -10.73 8.59 -10.18
N ARG A 43 -9.57 8.21 -10.75
CA ARG A 43 -9.28 8.44 -12.18
C ARG A 43 -10.27 7.73 -13.09
N LYS A 44 -10.89 6.63 -12.63
CA LYS A 44 -11.89 5.89 -13.41
C LYS A 44 -13.23 6.62 -13.51
N THR A 45 -13.54 7.50 -12.57
CA THR A 45 -14.83 8.23 -12.47
C THR A 45 -14.74 9.67 -12.97
N ARG A 46 -14.06 9.90 -14.10
CA ARG A 46 -13.84 11.24 -14.68
C ARG A 46 -15.10 11.93 -15.23
N ARG A 47 -16.15 11.19 -15.60
CA ARG A 47 -17.33 11.74 -16.32
C ARG A 47 -18.70 11.27 -15.80
N ASN A 48 -18.77 10.18 -15.04
CA ASN A 48 -20.04 9.67 -14.50
C ASN A 48 -19.85 9.31 -13.02
N SER A 49 -20.86 9.61 -12.19
CA SER A 49 -20.83 9.29 -10.76
C SER A 49 -20.84 7.77 -10.53
N ILE A 50 -20.06 7.29 -9.55
CA ILE A 50 -19.95 5.87 -9.14
C ILE A 50 -21.33 5.25 -8.93
N PHE A 51 -22.25 6.03 -8.34
CA PHE A 51 -23.61 5.59 -8.05
C PHE A 51 -24.54 5.54 -9.27
N ARG A 52 -24.29 6.39 -10.28
CA ARG A 52 -25.11 6.42 -11.53
C ARG A 52 -24.64 5.41 -12.56
N GLN A 53 -23.34 5.10 -12.56
CA GLN A 53 -22.72 4.18 -13.51
C GLN A 53 -22.94 2.72 -13.11
N GLY A 54 -23.13 2.45 -11.81
CA GLY A 54 -23.39 1.12 -11.26
C GLY A 54 -22.23 0.18 -11.53
N LEU A 55 -21.47 -0.17 -10.49
CA LEU A 55 -20.39 -1.16 -10.59
C LEU A 55 -20.85 -2.51 -11.20
N PHE A 56 -22.17 -2.76 -11.22
CA PHE A 56 -22.85 -3.93 -11.77
C PHE A 56 -23.68 -3.70 -13.06
N ARG A 57 -23.92 -2.46 -13.53
CA ARG A 57 -24.81 -2.18 -14.69
C ARG A 57 -24.08 -1.95 -16.02
N ALA A 58 -22.75 -2.06 -16.03
CA ALA A 58 -21.92 -1.97 -17.24
C ALA A 58 -21.71 -3.33 -17.95
N LEU A 59 -22.49 -4.36 -17.60
CA LEU A 59 -22.41 -5.71 -18.17
C LEU A 59 -22.93 -5.80 -19.63
N THR A 60 -23.53 -4.73 -20.16
CA THR A 60 -24.28 -4.75 -21.45
C THR A 60 -23.63 -3.90 -22.55
N LEU A 61 -22.31 -3.71 -22.58
CA LEU A 61 -21.60 -3.12 -23.72
C LEU A 61 -20.40 -4.00 -24.13
N PRO A 62 -20.54 -4.84 -25.18
CA PRO A 62 -19.74 -6.06 -25.30
C PRO A 62 -18.33 -5.91 -25.89
N LEU A 63 -17.85 -4.73 -26.29
CA LEU A 63 -16.65 -4.69 -27.17
C LEU A 63 -15.41 -3.91 -26.68
N CYS A 64 -15.46 -3.16 -25.57
CA CYS A 64 -14.28 -2.41 -25.09
C CYS A 64 -14.13 -2.32 -23.56
N PHE A 65 -15.22 -2.53 -22.81
CA PHE A 65 -15.23 -2.42 -21.35
C PHE A 65 -14.55 -3.57 -20.55
N PRO A 66 -14.54 -4.86 -20.98
CA PRO A 66 -13.98 -5.93 -20.16
C PRO A 66 -12.45 -5.91 -20.07
N CYS A 67 -11.74 -5.42 -21.11
CA CYS A 67 -10.28 -5.31 -21.08
C CYS A 67 -9.79 -4.31 -20.02
N ILE A 68 -10.47 -3.16 -19.90
CA ILE A 68 -10.06 -2.10 -18.97
C ILE A 68 -10.32 -2.51 -17.51
N TYR A 69 -11.43 -3.19 -17.23
CA TYR A 69 -11.72 -3.69 -15.88
C TYR A 69 -10.75 -4.79 -15.45
N LYS A 70 -10.36 -5.66 -16.40
CA LYS A 70 -9.37 -6.72 -16.18
C LYS A 70 -7.97 -6.15 -15.89
N VAL A 71 -7.55 -5.10 -16.58
CA VAL A 71 -6.26 -4.42 -16.33
C VAL A 71 -6.24 -3.73 -14.96
N ILE A 72 -7.33 -3.07 -14.55
CA ILE A 72 -7.43 -2.42 -13.23
C ILE A 72 -7.37 -3.45 -12.09
N TRP A 73 -8.13 -4.55 -12.21
CA TRP A 73 -8.10 -5.62 -11.21
C TRP A 73 -6.75 -6.31 -11.13
N VAL A 74 -6.10 -6.57 -12.27
CA VAL A 74 -4.75 -7.12 -12.30
C VAL A 74 -3.73 -6.16 -11.68
N GLY A 75 -3.88 -4.85 -11.88
CA GLY A 75 -3.01 -3.82 -11.28
C GLY A 75 -3.15 -3.72 -9.76
N ILE A 76 -4.39 -3.71 -9.25
CA ILE A 76 -4.64 -3.68 -7.80
C ILE A 76 -4.13 -4.98 -7.15
N PHE A 77 -4.38 -6.13 -7.78
CA PHE A 77 -3.94 -7.42 -7.26
C PHE A 77 -2.41 -7.55 -7.27
N SER A 78 -1.73 -7.07 -8.32
CA SER A 78 -0.27 -7.10 -8.38
C SER A 78 0.37 -6.15 -7.36
N GLN A 79 -0.18 -4.94 -7.17
CA GLN A 79 0.30 -3.99 -6.15
C GLN A 79 0.16 -4.55 -4.74
N ILE A 80 -1.01 -5.10 -4.40
CA ILE A 80 -1.24 -5.71 -3.08
C ILE A 80 -0.34 -6.95 -2.91
N GLY A 81 -0.18 -7.76 -3.95
CA GLY A 81 0.70 -8.93 -3.93
C GLY A 81 2.16 -8.56 -3.68
N ILE A 82 2.69 -7.55 -4.38
CA ILE A 82 4.07 -7.06 -4.19
C ILE A 82 4.23 -6.48 -2.77
N ALA A 83 3.27 -5.69 -2.29
CA ALA A 83 3.33 -5.13 -0.95
C ALA A 83 3.32 -6.20 0.15
N LEU A 84 2.51 -7.26 -0.01
CA LEU A 84 2.48 -8.40 0.90
C LEU A 84 3.79 -9.19 0.85
N ILE A 85 4.34 -9.46 -0.34
CA ILE A 85 5.60 -10.17 -0.48
C ILE A 85 6.75 -9.36 0.15
N LEU A 86 6.79 -8.04 -0.05
CA LEU A 86 7.84 -7.19 0.52
C LEU A 86 7.72 -7.06 2.05
N THR A 87 6.51 -6.97 2.58
CA THR A 87 6.28 -6.74 4.02
C THR A 87 6.34 -8.02 4.84
N TYR A 88 5.77 -9.12 4.33
CA TYR A 88 5.66 -10.40 5.06
C TYR A 88 6.59 -11.50 4.53
N GLY A 89 6.91 -11.51 3.23
CA GLY A 89 7.75 -12.54 2.61
C GLY A 89 9.26 -12.23 2.67
N LEU A 90 9.64 -10.99 2.35
CA LEU A 90 11.02 -10.50 2.33
C LEU A 90 11.34 -9.59 3.54
N GLY A 91 10.41 -9.40 4.48
CA GLY A 91 10.57 -8.59 5.69
C GLY A 91 11.63 -9.07 6.68
N HIS A 92 12.36 -10.15 6.34
CA HIS A 92 13.53 -10.65 7.06
C HIS A 92 14.86 -10.24 6.37
N VAL A 93 14.81 -9.62 5.19
CA VAL A 93 16.04 -9.23 4.48
C VAL A 93 16.46 -7.86 5.00
N THR A 94 17.49 -7.83 5.85
CA THR A 94 18.13 -6.62 6.37
C THR A 94 18.64 -5.66 5.28
N ALA A 95 18.78 -6.12 4.04
CA ALA A 95 19.13 -5.28 2.89
C ALA A 95 18.00 -4.33 2.45
N LEU A 96 16.73 -4.65 2.75
CA LEU A 96 15.58 -3.90 2.27
C LEU A 96 14.96 -2.98 3.33
N ASN A 97 15.41 -3.07 4.59
CA ASN A 97 14.95 -2.24 5.72
C ASN A 97 13.42 -2.28 5.96
N PHE A 98 12.74 -3.33 5.50
CA PHE A 98 11.32 -3.52 5.76
C PHE A 98 11.12 -4.44 6.95
N THR A 99 10.24 -4.03 7.87
CA THR A 99 9.85 -4.84 9.04
C THR A 99 8.38 -5.15 8.95
N PRO A 100 7.93 -6.35 9.36
CA PRO A 100 6.51 -6.66 9.37
C PRO A 100 5.76 -5.64 10.25
N LEU A 101 4.76 -4.96 9.68
CA LEU A 101 3.78 -4.22 10.47
C LEU A 101 2.90 -5.25 11.16
N ARG A 102 3.16 -5.45 12.45
CA ARG A 102 2.32 -6.24 13.36
C ARG A 102 1.25 -5.37 14.00
#